data_AF-A0A7Z8L6Q4-F1
#
_entry.id   AF-A0A7Z8L6Q4-F1
#
_cell.length_a   1.000
_cell.length_b   1.000
_cell.length_c   1.000
_cell.angle_alpha   90.00
_cell.angle_beta   90.00
_cell.angle_gamma   90.00
#
_symmetry.space_group_name_H-M   'P 1'
#
loop_
_entity.id
_entity.type
_entity.pdbx_description
1 polymer ?
#
loop_
_entity_poly.entity_id
_entity_poly.type
_entity_poly.pdbx_seq_one_letter_code
_entity_poly.pdbx_strand_id
1 'polypeptide(L)' 'MVDNTTPLPNPEGPDDETICWCIGVSRGEILQAMREKGCRNLDTVCRATRAMGGCMTCRYDIEAIIRAELARQEP' A
#
# COMPACT_ATOMS: atom_id res chain seq x y z
N MET A 1 -14.37 11.70 23.71
CA MET A 1 -13.24 12.03 22.83
C MET A 1 -13.00 10.80 21.98
N VAL A 2 -13.59 10.77 20.78
CA VAL A 2 -13.22 9.78 19.77
C VAL A 2 -12.16 10.48 18.92
N ASP A 3 -10.90 10.20 19.20
CA ASP A 3 -9.80 10.72 18.41
C ASP A 3 -9.90 10.09 17.02
N ASN A 4 -10.45 10.87 16.09
CA ASN A 4 -10.65 10.58 14.67
C ASN A 4 -9.31 10.60 13.90
N THR A 5 -8.28 9.97 14.48
CA THR A 5 -6.90 9.97 13.98
C THR A 5 -6.52 8.72 13.21
N THR A 6 -7.46 7.81 12.95
CA THR A 6 -7.27 6.79 11.92
C THR A 6 -7.84 7.34 10.62
N PRO A 7 -7.05 8.00 9.75
CA PRO A 7 -7.51 8.22 8.40
C PRO A 7 -7.89 6.85 7.82
N LEU A 8 -9.10 6.77 7.25
CA LEU A 8 -9.48 5.63 6.43
C LEU A 8 -8.35 5.38 5.41
N PRO A 9 -8.04 4.12 5.10
CA PRO A 9 -6.94 3.83 4.20
C PRO A 9 -7.20 4.54 2.88
N ASN A 10 -6.37 5.52 2.55
CA ASN A 10 -6.59 6.40 1.41
C ASN A 10 -6.14 5.67 0.14
N PRO A 11 -7.05 5.18 -0.72
CA PRO A 11 -6.64 4.52 -1.96
C PRO A 11 -6.10 5.53 -2.98
N GLU A 12 -6.34 6.82 -2.79
CA GLU A 12 -6.07 7.89 -3.76
C GLU A 12 -5.20 8.98 -3.13
N GLY A 13 -3.89 8.78 -3.20
CA GLY A 13 -2.89 9.71 -2.70
C GLY A 13 -1.69 9.81 -3.64
N PRO A 14 -0.75 10.74 -3.38
CA PRO A 14 0.44 10.91 -4.21
C PRO A 14 1.41 9.73 -4.06
N ASP A 15 2.20 9.47 -5.10
CA ASP A 15 3.14 8.34 -5.14
C ASP A 15 4.26 8.46 -4.07
N ASP A 16 4.63 9.68 -3.70
CA ASP A 16 5.59 9.99 -2.63
C ASP A 16 5.03 9.81 -1.19
N GLU A 17 3.74 9.49 -1.04
CA GLU A 17 3.14 9.23 0.26
C GLU A 17 3.77 8.00 0.93
N THR A 18 4.29 8.18 2.16
CA THR A 18 4.85 7.08 2.94
C THR A 18 3.73 6.24 3.55
N ILE A 19 3.64 4.98 3.11
CA ILE A 19 2.62 4.02 3.56
C ILE A 19 3.14 3.17 4.72
N CYS A 20 4.38 2.67 4.61
CA CYS A 20 5.01 1.93 5.70
C CYS A 20 6.08 2.79 6.38
N TRP A 21 5.74 3.41 7.50
CA TRP A 21 6.68 4.21 8.29
C TRP A 21 7.83 3.40 8.91
N CYS A 22 7.59 2.12 9.22
CA CYS A 22 8.58 1.26 9.86
C CYS A 22 9.73 0.86 8.92
N ILE A 23 9.46 0.73 7.62
CA ILE A 23 10.44 0.31 6.61
C ILE A 23 10.79 1.46 5.64
N GLY A 24 9.94 2.48 5.55
CA GLY A 24 10.08 3.60 4.62
C GLY A 24 9.57 3.28 3.21
N VAL A 25 8.48 2.51 3.09
CA VAL A 25 7.89 2.17 1.78
C VAL A 25 6.85 3.21 1.40
N SER A 26 7.01 3.78 0.21
CA SER A 26 6.07 4.73 -0.39
C SER A 26 4.98 4.08 -1.25
N ARG A 27 3.91 4.82 -1.53
CA ARG A 27 2.84 4.39 -2.44
C ARG A 27 3.40 4.05 -3.84
N GLY A 28 4.30 4.88 -4.34
CA GLY A 28 4.93 4.73 -5.64
C GLY A 28 5.70 3.41 -5.75
N GLU A 29 6.40 3.00 -4.69
CA GLU A 29 7.08 1.70 -4.65
C GLU A 29 6.09 0.52 -4.68
N ILE A 30 4.95 0.64 -4.02
CA ILE A 30 3.88 -0.38 -4.08
C ILE A 30 3.33 -0.46 -5.50
N LEU A 31 2.96 0.67 -6.10
CA LEU A 31 2.41 0.72 -7.46
C LEU A 31 3.43 0.25 -8.49
N GLN A 32 4.70 0.62 -8.34
CA GLN A 32 5.79 0.15 -9.18
C GLN A 32 5.93 -1.38 -9.07
N ALA A 33 5.90 -1.95 -7.87
CA ALA A 33 5.91 -3.41 -7.70
C ALA A 33 4.70 -4.08 -8.38
N MET A 34 3.52 -3.48 -8.32
CA MET A 34 2.33 -4.01 -9.00
C MET A 34 2.47 -3.96 -10.53
N ARG A 35 2.98 -2.85 -11.08
CA ARG A 35 3.09 -2.63 -12.53
C ARG A 35 4.26 -3.38 -13.16
N GLU A 36 5.43 -3.36 -12.53
CA GLU A 36 6.65 -3.96 -13.08
C GLU A 36 6.77 -5.45 -12.77
N LYS A 37 6.41 -5.86 -11.55
CA LYS A 37 6.56 -7.26 -11.09
C LYS A 37 5.25 -8.05 -11.17
N GLY A 38 4.15 -7.41 -11.55
CA GLY A 38 2.83 -8.06 -11.63
C GLY A 38 2.29 -8.49 -10.27
N CYS A 39 2.71 -7.82 -9.18
CA CYS A 39 2.19 -8.13 -7.85
C CYS A 39 0.70 -7.73 -7.77
N ARG A 40 -0.16 -8.67 -7.36
CA ARG A 40 -1.62 -8.48 -7.32
C ARG A 40 -2.25 -8.83 -5.97
N ASN A 41 -1.44 -9.11 -4.97
CA ASN A 41 -1.91 -9.45 -3.64
C ASN A 41 -0.92 -8.96 -2.58
N LEU A 42 -1.39 -8.91 -1.33
CA LEU A 42 -0.62 -8.38 -0.22
C LEU A 42 0.71 -9.12 -0.02
N ASP A 43 0.73 -10.46 -0.12
CA ASP A 43 1.96 -11.26 0.05
C ASP A 43 3.03 -10.90 -0.99
N THR A 44 2.65 -10.88 -2.27
CA THR A 44 3.57 -10.57 -3.37
C THR A 44 4.07 -9.13 -3.31
N VAL A 45 3.20 -8.18 -2.97
CA VAL A 45 3.59 -6.78 -2.77
C VAL A 45 4.55 -6.65 -1.58
N CYS A 46 4.24 -7.24 -0.42
CA CYS A 46 5.11 -7.20 0.76
C CYS A 46 6.47 -7.85 0.50
N ARG A 47 6.51 -8.96 -0.24
CA ARG A 47 7.77 -9.59 -0.68
C ARG A 47 8.57 -8.68 -1.62
N ALA A 48 7.88 -7.95 -2.50
CA ALA A 48 8.51 -7.08 -3.48
C ALA A 48 9.03 -5.76 -2.89
N THR A 49 8.36 -5.20 -1.87
CA THR A 49 8.68 -3.89 -1.26
C THR A 49 9.29 -3.99 0.13
N ARG A 50 9.27 -5.17 0.76
CA ARG A 50 9.62 -5.42 2.17
C ARG A 50 8.69 -4.73 3.18
N ALA A 51 7.56 -4.18 2.73
CA ALA A 51 6.53 -3.69 3.63
C ALA A 51 6.05 -4.80 4.58
N MET A 52 5.42 -4.42 5.70
CA MET A 52 4.95 -5.35 6.74
C MET A 52 6.05 -6.11 7.53
N GLY A 53 7.33 -5.81 7.33
CA GLY A 53 8.44 -6.42 8.09
C GLY A 53 8.67 -5.87 9.50
N GLY A 54 7.95 -4.82 9.91
CA GLY A 54 8.08 -4.16 11.21
C GLY A 54 6.79 -4.21 12.04
N CYS A 55 6.15 -3.06 12.22
CA CYS A 55 4.96 -2.87 13.06
C CYS A 55 3.64 -3.38 12.46
N MET A 56 3.60 -3.69 11.16
CA MET A 56 2.44 -4.27 10.45
C MET A 56 1.14 -3.43 10.42
N THR A 57 1.19 -2.17 10.87
CA THR A 57 0.01 -1.28 10.92
C THR A 57 -0.45 -0.83 9.53
N CYS A 58 0.48 -0.72 8.57
CA CYS A 58 0.22 -0.30 7.18
C CYS A 58 -0.55 -1.34 6.34
N ARG A 59 -0.99 -2.46 6.93
CA ARG A 59 -1.64 -3.57 6.22
C ARG A 59 -2.86 -3.10 5.42
N TYR A 60 -3.76 -2.39 6.10
CA TYR A 60 -5.03 -1.96 5.53
C TYR A 60 -4.83 -0.93 4.42
N ASP A 61 -3.84 -0.04 4.56
CA ASP A 61 -3.47 0.94 3.54
C ASP A 61 -2.94 0.25 2.28
N ILE A 62 -2.03 -0.72 2.42
CA ILE A 62 -1.48 -1.48 1.29
C ILE A 62 -2.60 -2.26 0.59
N GLU A 63 -3.48 -2.93 1.34
CA GLU A 63 -4.62 -3.64 0.74
C GLU A 63 -5.57 -2.70 -0.02
N ALA A 64 -5.83 -1.49 0.50
CA ALA A 64 -6.65 -0.51 -0.19
C ALA A 64 -6.02 -0.03 -1.51
N ILE A 65 -4.71 0.23 -1.50
CA ILE A 65 -3.94 0.60 -2.70
C ILE A 65 -4.00 -0.51 -3.75
N ILE A 66 -3.78 -1.77 -3.34
CA ILE A 66 -3.84 -2.93 -4.24
C ILE A 66 -5.23 -3.03 -4.88
N ARG A 67 -6.29 -2.93 -4.08
CA ARG A 67 -7.68 -3.01 -4.59
C ARG A 67 -7.97 -1.88 -5.57
N ALA A 68 -7.55 -0.66 -5.26
CA ALA A 68 -7.77 0.50 -6.12
C ALA A 68 -7.03 0.36 -7.46
N GLU A 69 -5.79 -0.11 -7.45
CA GLU A 69 -5.01 -0.31 -8.67
C GLU A 69 -5.56 -1.49 -9.51
N LEU A 70 -6.00 -2.59 -8.88
CA LEU A 70 -6.64 -3.70 -9.59
C LEU A 70 -7.95 -3.29 -10.26
N ALA A 71 -8.78 -2.50 -9.56
CA ALA A 71 -10.03 -1.98 -10.13
C ALA A 71 -9.79 -1.07 -11.35
N ARG A 72 -8.62 -0.44 -11.47
CA ARG A 72 -8.21 0.34 -12.65
C ARG A 72 -7.65 -0.52 -13.79
N GLN A 73 -7.23 -1.75 -13.50
CA GLN A 73 -6.67 -2.70 -14.47
C GLN A 73 -7.73 -3.62 -15.10
N GLU A 74 -8.97 -3.64 -14.58
CA GLU A 74 -10.07 -4.38 -15.19
C GLU A 74 -10.69 -3.57 -16.35
N PRO A 75 -10.71 -4.11 -17.59
CA PRO A 75 -11.38 -3.50 -18.75
C PRO A 75 -12.89 -3.71 -18.75
#